data_AF-A0AAE1N468-F1
#
_entry.id   AF-A0AAE1N468-F1
#
_cell.length_a   1.000
_cell.length_b   1.000
_cell.length_c   1.000
_cell.angle_alpha   90.00
_cell.angle_beta   90.00
_cell.angle_gamma   90.00
#
_symmetry.space_group_name_H-M   'P 1'
#
loop_
_entity.id
_entity.type
_entity.pdbx_description
1 polymer ?
#
loop_
_entity_poly.entity_id
_entity_poly.type
_entity_poly.pdbx_seq_one_letter_code
_entity_poly.pdbx_strand_id
1 'polypeptide(L)'
;MASWHSIPLQVLYQVLGWLTFISWAISCYPQIILNFRRKSVVGLNLDYKLLNLTKQTSYLIYNASLYFSTAIQKQYFEKYGFGQMIPVAANDVAFSAHNVIMTLVVLFQVAIYERGGQKFSKSAIATVSVIWLIATVCFFVALPDHSWLWLISIFNSIQVCMTMIKYMPQALTNFLRKSTDGFSIGGVLLDFSGGVFNYSQMAVQSIDQGSWVNFSGNVGKVLLSLVTIFYDLLFMFQHYVLYPGKKAGAWPKANEKTRQPLICPSSIDVTDQQIKGLKKSSDLSLPQEV
;
A
#
# COMPACT_ATOMS: atom_id res chain seq x y z
N MET A 1 26.42 17.90 -22.08
CA MET A 1 25.19 17.42 -21.43
C MET A 1 24.06 18.32 -21.87
N ALA A 2 22.91 17.74 -22.22
CA ALA A 2 21.73 18.53 -22.56
C ALA A 2 21.32 19.42 -21.37
N SER A 3 20.94 20.65 -21.67
CA SER A 3 20.50 21.66 -20.71
C SER A 3 19.09 22.10 -21.05
N TRP A 4 18.40 22.69 -20.07
CA TRP A 4 17.08 23.28 -20.28
C TRP A 4 17.12 24.36 -21.36
N HIS A 5 16.15 24.34 -22.27
CA HIS A 5 15.97 25.38 -23.29
C HIS A 5 15.15 26.56 -22.76
N SER A 6 14.21 26.30 -21.84
CA SER A 6 13.30 27.27 -21.25
C SER A 6 13.40 27.29 -19.73
N ILE A 7 13.83 28.43 -19.16
CA ILE A 7 13.88 28.65 -17.71
C ILE A 7 12.49 28.48 -17.06
N PRO A 8 11.39 29.04 -17.62
CA PRO A 8 10.05 28.79 -17.08
C PRO A 8 9.68 27.30 -17.00
N LEU A 9 10.01 26.50 -18.02
CA LEU A 9 9.73 25.06 -18.02
C LEU A 9 10.59 24.33 -16.99
N GLN A 10 11.86 24.71 -16.83
CA GLN A 10 12.72 24.19 -15.77
C GLN A 10 12.13 24.45 -14.38
N VAL A 11 11.66 25.67 -14.11
CA VAL A 11 11.03 26.02 -12.83
C VAL A 11 9.75 25.22 -12.61
N LEU A 12 8.88 25.13 -13.63
CA LEU A 12 7.65 24.34 -13.56
C LEU A 12 7.94 22.86 -13.29
N TYR A 13 8.94 22.29 -13.95
CA TYR A 13 9.41 20.92 -13.71
C TYR A 13 9.80 20.69 -12.25
N GLN A 14 10.58 21.60 -11.66
CA GLN A 14 11.00 21.50 -10.26
C GLN A 14 9.79 21.62 -9.32
N VAL A 15 8.90 22.59 -9.55
CA VAL A 15 7.69 22.78 -8.74
C VAL A 15 6.81 21.54 -8.77
N LEU A 16 6.51 20.99 -9.94
CA LEU A 16 5.70 19.77 -10.09
C LEU A 16 6.35 18.58 -9.38
N GLY A 17 7.67 18.43 -9.48
CA GLY A 17 8.39 17.36 -8.79
C GLY A 17 8.31 17.45 -7.27
N TRP A 18 8.45 18.66 -6.71
CA TRP A 18 8.32 18.85 -5.26
C TRP A 18 6.87 18.78 -4.77
N LEU A 19 5.89 19.22 -5.57
CA LEU A 19 4.47 19.01 -5.27
C LEU A 19 4.11 17.52 -5.25
N THR A 20 4.67 16.73 -6.18
CA THR A 20 4.56 15.26 -6.17
C THR A 20 5.09 14.70 -4.86
N PHE A 21 6.31 15.08 -4.48
CA PHE A 21 6.94 14.64 -3.23
C PHE A 21 6.09 14.96 -2.02
N ILE A 22 5.63 16.21 -1.88
CA ILE A 22 4.84 16.67 -0.73
C ILE A 22 3.51 15.92 -0.66
N SER A 23 2.80 15.81 -1.79
CA SER A 23 1.48 15.16 -1.85
C SER A 23 1.54 13.72 -1.34
N TRP A 24 2.54 12.97 -1.80
CA TRP A 24 2.71 11.58 -1.38
C TRP A 24 3.37 11.44 0.01
N ALA A 25 4.29 12.33 0.39
CA ALA A 25 4.98 12.26 1.69
C ALA A 25 4.01 12.46 2.87
N ILE A 26 3.07 13.40 2.77
CA ILE A 26 2.09 13.69 3.83
C ILE A 26 1.29 12.42 4.19
N SER A 27 1.00 11.55 3.21
CA SER A 27 0.24 10.33 3.41
C SER A 27 0.90 9.29 4.36
N CYS A 28 2.22 9.39 4.57
CA CYS A 28 2.99 8.44 5.37
C CYS A 28 2.88 8.67 6.88
N TYR A 29 2.65 9.93 7.31
CA TYR A 29 2.71 10.33 8.71
C TYR A 29 1.55 9.85 9.59
N PRO A 30 0.28 9.86 9.13
CA PRO A 30 -0.85 9.48 9.99
C PRO A 30 -0.68 8.12 10.66
N GLN A 31 -0.18 7.12 9.94
CA GLN A 31 0.04 5.79 10.50
C GLN A 31 1.15 5.77 11.56
N ILE A 32 2.25 6.47 11.33
CA ILE A 32 3.38 6.56 12.27
C ILE A 32 2.92 7.19 13.57
N ILE A 33 2.18 8.30 13.47
CA ILE A 33 1.64 9.04 14.63
C ILE A 33 0.62 8.17 15.37
N LEU A 34 -0.27 7.49 14.65
CA LEU A 34 -1.28 6.61 15.25
C LEU A 34 -0.64 5.47 16.04
N ASN A 35 0.35 4.78 15.47
CA ASN A 35 1.10 3.73 16.14
C ASN A 35 1.80 4.27 17.39
N PHE A 36 2.43 5.45 17.28
CA PHE A 36 3.12 6.09 18.41
C PHE A 36 2.17 6.46 19.54
N ARG A 37 0.97 6.96 19.23
CA ARG A 37 -0.05 7.33 20.21
C ARG A 37 -0.67 6.11 20.88
N ARG A 38 -0.99 5.06 20.11
CA ARG A 38 -1.60 3.83 20.63
C ARG A 38 -0.61 2.90 21.31
N LYS A 39 0.70 3.06 21.05
CA LYS A 39 1.76 2.09 21.42
C LYS A 39 1.43 0.66 20.98
N SER A 40 0.67 0.54 19.89
CA SER A 40 0.13 -0.69 19.36
C SER A 40 0.04 -0.58 17.85
N VAL A 41 0.40 -1.67 17.16
CA VAL A 41 0.25 -1.83 15.72
C VAL A 41 -0.89 -2.81 15.38
N VAL A 42 -1.72 -3.19 16.37
CA VAL A 42 -2.87 -4.06 16.12
C VAL A 42 -3.83 -3.40 15.11
N GLY A 43 -4.14 -4.16 14.06
CA GLY A 43 -4.92 -3.73 12.89
C GLY A 43 -4.08 -3.31 11.69
N LEU A 44 -2.77 -3.12 11.84
CA LEU A 44 -1.86 -2.83 10.73
C LEU A 44 -1.61 -4.10 9.90
N ASN A 45 -1.73 -4.01 8.58
CA ASN A 45 -1.34 -5.12 7.71
C ASN A 45 0.20 -5.20 7.61
N LEU A 46 0.80 -6.15 8.32
CA LEU A 46 2.27 -6.32 8.38
C LEU A 46 2.86 -6.71 7.02
N ASP A 47 2.20 -7.61 6.29
CA ASP A 47 2.63 -8.07 4.97
C ASP A 47 2.71 -6.91 3.99
N TYR A 48 1.70 -6.04 4.01
CA TYR A 48 1.70 -4.83 3.19
C TYR A 48 2.90 -3.93 3.48
N LYS A 49 3.31 -3.77 4.75
CA LYS A 49 4.48 -2.97 5.10
C LYS A 49 5.79 -3.61 4.64
N LEU A 50 5.90 -4.94 4.71
CA LEU A 50 7.05 -5.67 4.20
C LEU A 50 7.17 -5.58 2.67
N LEU A 51 6.07 -5.77 1.94
CA LEU A 51 6.03 -5.62 0.49
C LEU A 51 6.31 -4.17 0.05
N ASN A 52 5.76 -3.19 0.78
CA ASN A 52 6.00 -1.77 0.51
C ASN A 52 7.48 -1.39 0.71
N LEU A 53 8.17 -1.98 1.69
CA LEU A 53 9.62 -1.77 1.85
C LEU A 53 10.36 -2.23 0.59
N THR A 54 10.07 -3.44 0.09
CA THR A 54 10.71 -3.98 -1.13
C THR A 54 10.47 -3.09 -2.34
N LYS A 55 9.22 -2.61 -2.52
CA LYS A 55 8.87 -1.65 -3.58
C LYS A 55 9.71 -0.37 -3.47
N GLN A 56 9.70 0.28 -2.31
CA GLN A 56 10.32 1.59 -2.14
C GLN A 56 11.86 1.51 -2.18
N THR A 57 12.45 0.44 -1.65
CA THR A 57 13.89 0.20 -1.76
C THR A 57 14.31 -0.03 -3.21
N SER A 58 13.55 -0.81 -3.98
CA SER A 58 13.85 -1.00 -5.42
C SER A 58 13.75 0.32 -6.19
N TYR A 59 12.74 1.15 -5.88
CA TYR A 59 12.61 2.46 -6.50
C TYR A 59 13.76 3.41 -6.12
N LEU A 60 14.19 3.39 -4.86
CA LEU A 60 15.34 4.16 -4.39
C LEU A 60 16.64 3.71 -5.05
N ILE A 61 16.89 2.40 -5.18
CA ILE A 61 18.06 1.87 -5.88
C ILE A 61 18.12 2.42 -7.30
N TYR A 62 17.01 2.35 -8.05
CA TYR A 62 16.95 2.91 -9.40
C TYR A 62 17.23 4.43 -9.42
N ASN A 63 16.48 5.20 -8.64
CA ASN A 63 16.58 6.67 -8.66
C ASN A 63 17.97 7.14 -8.22
N ALA A 64 18.47 6.65 -7.08
CA ALA A 64 19.77 7.06 -6.56
C ALA A 64 20.91 6.64 -7.51
N SER A 65 20.85 5.42 -8.05
CA SER A 65 21.90 4.93 -8.95
C SER A 65 21.95 5.73 -10.25
N LEU A 66 20.81 5.97 -10.90
CA LEU A 66 20.77 6.76 -12.14
C LEU A 66 21.07 8.24 -11.90
N TYR A 67 20.71 8.79 -10.73
CA TYR A 67 20.95 10.18 -10.39
C TYR A 67 22.41 10.48 -10.01
N PHE A 68 23.09 9.59 -9.28
CA PHE A 68 24.44 9.85 -8.77
C PHE A 68 25.57 9.16 -9.54
N SER A 69 25.34 8.00 -10.18
CA SER A 69 26.41 7.24 -10.83
C SER A 69 26.68 7.74 -12.24
N THR A 70 27.84 8.34 -12.44
CA THR A 70 28.32 8.78 -13.77
C THR A 70 28.46 7.61 -14.75
N ALA A 71 28.83 6.42 -14.27
CA ALA A 71 28.94 5.22 -15.11
C ALA A 71 27.58 4.79 -15.67
N ILE A 72 26.53 4.83 -14.85
CA ILE A 72 25.16 4.50 -15.29
C ILE A 72 24.61 5.58 -16.21
N GLN A 73 24.86 6.86 -15.89
CA GLN A 73 24.47 7.97 -16.76
C GLN A 73 25.14 7.87 -18.13
N LYS A 74 26.42 7.48 -18.19
CA LYS A 74 27.11 7.24 -19.45
C LYS A 74 26.40 6.15 -20.27
N GLN A 75 26.08 5.00 -19.68
CA GLN A 75 25.33 3.94 -20.37
C GLN A 75 23.94 4.41 -20.83
N TYR A 76 23.28 5.26 -20.05
CA TYR A 76 22.02 5.86 -20.44
C TYR A 76 22.18 6.72 -21.70
N PHE A 77 23.20 7.57 -21.75
CA PHE A 77 23.48 8.40 -22.92
C PHE A 77 23.95 7.59 -24.13
N GLU A 78 24.69 6.50 -23.93
CA GLU A 78 25.04 5.57 -25.01
C GLU A 78 23.80 4.90 -25.61
N LYS A 79 22.79 4.57 -24.77
CA LYS A 79 21.54 3.95 -25.22
C LYS A 79 20.55 4.92 -25.87
N TYR A 80 20.36 6.09 -25.28
CA TYR A 80 19.28 7.03 -25.66
C TYR A 80 19.77 8.31 -26.35
N GLY A 81 21.09 8.56 -26.34
CA GLY A 81 21.73 9.72 -26.97
C GLY A 81 22.28 10.74 -25.97
N PHE A 82 23.46 11.28 -26.26
CA PHE A 82 24.16 12.28 -25.44
C PHE A 82 23.47 13.67 -25.40
N GLY A 83 22.54 13.92 -26.32
CA GLY A 83 21.68 15.11 -26.34
C GLY A 83 20.43 14.99 -25.45
N GLN A 84 20.27 13.90 -24.71
CA GLN A 84 19.13 13.69 -23.82
C GLN A 84 19.48 14.07 -22.38
N MET A 85 18.45 14.33 -21.56
CA MET A 85 18.62 14.54 -20.12
C MET A 85 18.34 13.26 -19.35
N ILE A 86 18.93 13.14 -18.16
CA ILE A 86 18.64 12.06 -17.23
C ILE A 86 17.18 12.19 -16.76
N PRO A 87 16.36 11.12 -16.83
CA PRO A 87 14.92 11.17 -16.59
C PRO A 87 14.56 10.99 -15.11
N VAL A 88 15.52 11.28 -14.21
CA VAL A 88 15.39 11.19 -12.75
C VAL A 88 15.82 12.53 -12.18
N ALA A 89 14.97 13.13 -11.35
CA ALA A 89 15.27 14.36 -10.63
C ALA A 89 15.51 14.14 -9.14
N ALA A 90 16.02 15.19 -8.49
CA ALA A 90 16.28 15.20 -7.05
C ALA A 90 15.04 14.86 -6.21
N ASN A 91 13.85 15.31 -6.63
CA ASN A 91 12.60 15.01 -5.93
C ASN A 91 12.26 13.50 -5.98
N ASP A 92 12.65 12.78 -7.04
CA ASP A 92 12.41 11.32 -7.14
C ASP A 92 13.28 10.55 -6.14
N VAL A 93 14.54 10.96 -6.01
CA VAL A 93 15.47 10.43 -5.01
C VAL A 93 14.98 10.75 -3.60
N ALA A 94 14.64 12.02 -3.34
CA ALA A 94 14.13 12.45 -2.04
C ALA A 94 12.84 11.70 -1.66
N PHE A 95 11.92 11.53 -2.60
CA PHE A 95 10.69 10.78 -2.42
C PHE A 95 10.93 9.32 -2.05
N SER A 96 11.70 8.61 -2.86
CA SER A 96 11.97 7.19 -2.63
C SER A 96 12.75 6.96 -1.33
N ALA A 97 13.74 7.81 -1.01
CA ALA A 97 14.48 7.76 0.25
C ALA A 97 13.58 7.99 1.47
N HIS A 98 12.76 9.05 1.42
CA HIS A 98 11.79 9.35 2.46
C HIS A 98 10.85 8.17 2.74
N ASN A 99 10.31 7.54 1.69
CA ASN A 99 9.41 6.40 1.86
C ASN A 99 10.08 5.17 2.46
N VAL A 100 11.33 4.89 2.09
CA VAL A 100 12.12 3.83 2.72
C VAL A 100 12.29 4.12 4.20
N ILE A 101 12.72 5.33 4.57
CA ILE A 101 12.88 5.75 5.97
C ILE A 101 11.56 5.62 6.75
N MET A 102 10.47 6.16 6.22
CA MET A 102 9.16 6.09 6.88
C MET A 102 8.66 4.66 7.04
N THR A 103 8.91 3.79 6.05
CA THR A 103 8.55 2.37 6.15
C THR A 103 9.41 1.65 7.18
N LEU A 104 10.71 1.94 7.27
CA LEU A 104 11.59 1.40 8.31
C LEU A 104 11.17 1.86 9.71
N VAL A 105 10.76 3.12 9.87
CA VAL A 105 10.19 3.61 11.14
C VAL A 105 8.94 2.81 11.53
N VAL A 106 8.04 2.53 10.59
CA VAL A 106 6.86 1.70 10.88
C VAL A 106 7.26 0.25 11.21
N LEU A 107 8.22 -0.34 10.51
CA LEU A 107 8.69 -1.70 10.81
C LEU A 107 9.40 -1.77 12.16
N PHE A 108 10.12 -0.72 12.54
CA PHE A 108 10.66 -0.58 13.89
C PHE A 108 9.53 -0.53 14.93
N GLN A 109 8.48 0.27 14.70
CA GLN A 109 7.29 0.26 15.56
C GLN A 109 6.64 -1.13 15.66
N VAL A 110 6.59 -1.90 14.57
CA VAL A 110 6.10 -3.30 14.57
C VAL A 110 6.95 -4.22 15.44
N ALA A 111 8.26 -3.94 15.56
CA ALA A 111 9.17 -4.72 16.40
C ALA A 111 9.02 -4.41 17.90
N ILE A 112 8.71 -3.15 18.26
CA ILE A 112 8.70 -2.69 19.66
C ILE A 112 7.32 -2.56 20.29
N TYR A 113 6.26 -2.37 19.51
CA TYR A 113 4.90 -2.15 20.01
C TYR A 113 4.06 -3.43 20.00
N GLU A 114 2.96 -3.40 20.74
CA GLU A 114 2.03 -4.52 20.79
C GLU A 114 1.45 -4.79 19.39
N ARG A 115 1.67 -6.00 18.89
CA ARG A 115 1.11 -6.49 17.62
C ARG A 115 0.09 -7.62 17.80
N GLY A 116 -0.23 -7.96 19.04
CA GLY A 116 -1.04 -9.14 19.38
C GLY A 116 -0.47 -10.42 18.77
N GLY A 117 -1.34 -11.24 18.18
CA GLY A 117 -0.96 -12.47 17.47
C GLY A 117 -0.49 -12.27 16.02
N GLN A 118 -0.41 -11.03 15.51
CA GLN A 118 -0.06 -10.78 14.10
C GLN A 118 1.38 -11.15 13.81
N LYS A 119 1.58 -11.89 12.71
CA LYS A 119 2.90 -12.29 12.19
C LYS A 119 2.92 -12.03 10.69
N PHE A 120 4.11 -11.85 10.12
CA PHE A 120 4.28 -11.86 8.68
C PHE A 120 3.84 -13.21 8.12
N SER A 121 3.05 -13.20 7.05
CA SER A 121 2.63 -14.43 6.39
C SER A 121 3.80 -15.10 5.68
N LYS A 122 3.78 -16.43 5.64
CA LYS A 122 4.76 -17.21 4.89
C LYS A 122 4.78 -16.84 3.40
N SER A 123 3.61 -16.51 2.84
CA SER A 123 3.48 -16.05 1.45
C SER A 123 4.16 -14.70 1.21
N ALA A 124 4.00 -13.73 2.11
CA ALA A 124 4.65 -12.43 1.97
C ALA A 124 6.17 -12.56 2.10
N ILE A 125 6.64 -13.34 3.08
CA ILE A 125 8.07 -13.64 3.25
C ILE A 125 8.62 -14.31 1.98
N ALA A 126 7.97 -15.38 1.51
CA ALA A 126 8.40 -16.10 0.31
C ALA A 126 8.44 -15.19 -0.92
N THR A 127 7.44 -14.33 -1.11
CA THR A 127 7.39 -13.36 -2.21
C THR A 127 8.59 -12.42 -2.17
N VAL A 128 8.87 -11.83 -1.00
CA VAL A 128 10.02 -10.93 -0.83
C VAL A 128 11.34 -11.67 -1.04
N SER A 129 11.49 -12.86 -0.48
CA SER A 129 12.69 -13.68 -0.67
C SER A 129 12.94 -14.01 -2.14
N VAL A 130 11.90 -14.37 -2.90
CA VAL A 130 12.02 -14.64 -4.34
C VAL A 130 12.42 -13.39 -5.12
N ILE A 131 11.80 -12.23 -4.85
CA ILE A 131 12.13 -10.97 -5.52
C ILE A 131 13.61 -10.61 -5.30
N TRP A 132 14.07 -10.66 -4.05
CA TRP A 132 15.46 -10.32 -3.73
C TRP A 132 16.45 -11.37 -4.26
N LEU A 133 16.09 -12.64 -4.28
CA LEU A 133 16.90 -13.68 -4.93
C LEU A 133 17.07 -13.40 -6.43
N ILE A 134 15.99 -13.05 -7.14
CA ILE A 134 16.05 -12.67 -8.55
C ILE A 134 16.95 -11.43 -8.73
N ALA A 135 16.81 -10.41 -7.89
CA ALA A 135 17.66 -9.23 -7.94
C ALA A 135 19.15 -9.56 -7.72
N THR A 136 19.46 -10.48 -6.79
CA THR A 136 20.82 -10.98 -6.56
C THR A 136 21.37 -11.72 -7.78
N VAL A 137 20.58 -12.60 -8.41
CA VAL A 137 20.99 -13.29 -9.64
C VAL A 137 21.26 -12.27 -10.75
N CYS A 138 20.36 -11.30 -10.96
CA CYS A 138 20.55 -10.24 -11.95
C CYS A 138 21.81 -9.40 -11.68
N PHE A 139 22.16 -9.15 -10.42
CA PHE A 139 23.41 -8.47 -10.05
C PHE A 139 24.63 -9.25 -10.54
N PHE A 140 24.69 -10.56 -10.30
CA PHE A 140 25.78 -11.41 -10.76
C PHE A 140 25.82 -11.54 -12.29
N VAL A 141 24.67 -11.51 -12.97
CA VAL A 141 24.60 -11.46 -14.45
C VAL A 141 25.12 -10.13 -15.00
N ALA A 142 24.84 -9.01 -14.34
CA ALA A 142 25.30 -7.70 -14.80
C ALA A 142 26.79 -7.44 -14.52
N LEU A 143 27.41 -8.23 -13.63
CA LEU A 143 28.75 -7.99 -13.12
C LEU A 143 29.87 -8.10 -14.17
N PRO A 144 29.91 -9.14 -15.06
CA PRO A 144 31.00 -9.30 -16.03
C PRO A 144 31.03 -8.21 -17.09
N ASP A 145 29.85 -7.84 -17.62
CA ASP A 145 29.72 -6.86 -18.71
C ASP A 145 29.46 -5.44 -18.19
N HIS A 146 29.48 -5.24 -16.87
CA HIS A 146 29.15 -3.97 -16.22
C HIS A 146 27.80 -3.40 -16.70
N SER A 147 26.79 -4.24 -16.93
CA SER A 147 25.47 -3.85 -17.47
C SER A 147 24.58 -3.17 -16.42
N TRP A 148 25.07 -2.09 -15.82
CA TRP A 148 24.46 -1.40 -14.69
C TRP A 148 23.12 -0.76 -15.01
N LEU A 149 22.97 -0.12 -16.19
CA LEU A 149 21.70 0.47 -16.61
C LEU A 149 20.60 -0.59 -16.75
N TRP A 150 20.95 -1.76 -17.29
CA TRP A 150 20.02 -2.89 -17.37
C TRP A 150 19.63 -3.38 -15.97
N LEU A 151 20.59 -3.56 -15.08
CA LEU A 151 20.33 -4.00 -13.71
C LEU A 151 19.37 -3.05 -12.96
N ILE A 152 19.60 -1.74 -13.02
CA ILE A 152 18.71 -0.79 -12.34
C ILE A 152 17.32 -0.75 -12.99
N SER A 153 17.21 -1.06 -14.29
CA SER A 153 15.91 -1.20 -14.97
C SER A 153 15.09 -2.38 -14.43
N ILE A 154 15.76 -3.44 -13.92
CA ILE A 154 15.08 -4.53 -13.20
C ILE A 154 14.47 -4.01 -11.89
N PHE A 155 15.20 -3.23 -11.10
CA PHE A 155 14.66 -2.61 -9.88
C PHE A 155 13.49 -1.65 -10.17
N ASN A 156 13.57 -0.90 -11.27
CA ASN A 156 12.47 -0.06 -11.76
C ASN A 156 11.24 -0.90 -12.16
N SER A 157 11.44 -2.11 -12.69
CA SER A 157 10.34 -3.02 -13.02
C SER A 157 9.70 -3.63 -11.76
N ILE A 158 10.52 -4.02 -10.78
CA ILE A 158 10.05 -4.56 -9.48
C ILE A 158 9.09 -3.56 -8.81
N GLN A 159 9.46 -2.27 -8.73
CA GLN A 159 8.62 -1.29 -8.05
C GLN A 159 7.26 -1.05 -8.74
N VAL A 160 7.20 -1.15 -10.08
CA VAL A 160 5.94 -1.08 -10.83
C VAL A 160 5.07 -2.30 -10.55
N CYS A 161 5.61 -3.51 -10.66
CA CYS A 161 4.88 -4.75 -10.38
C CYS A 161 4.28 -4.74 -8.97
N MET A 162 5.06 -4.33 -7.98
CA MET A 162 4.61 -4.23 -6.58
C MET A 162 3.52 -3.17 -6.39
N THR A 163 3.56 -2.08 -7.17
CA THR A 163 2.51 -1.05 -7.15
C THR A 163 1.18 -1.59 -7.67
N MET A 164 1.17 -2.40 -8.72
CA MET A 164 -0.07 -3.03 -9.22
C MET A 164 -0.68 -3.99 -8.19
N ILE A 165 0.17 -4.80 -7.54
CA ILE A 165 -0.27 -5.76 -6.50
C ILE A 165 -0.92 -5.03 -5.32
N LYS A 166 -0.48 -3.80 -4.99
CA LYS A 166 -1.03 -3.01 -3.88
C LYS A 166 -2.48 -2.59 -4.10
N TYR A 167 -2.83 -2.09 -5.28
CA TYR A 167 -4.12 -1.43 -5.47
C TYR A 167 -5.27 -2.42 -5.73
N MET A 168 -4.98 -3.55 -6.37
CA MET A 168 -5.98 -4.52 -6.80
C MET A 168 -6.83 -5.10 -5.66
N PRO A 169 -6.26 -5.53 -4.50
CA PRO A 169 -7.06 -6.09 -3.41
C PRO A 169 -8.08 -5.10 -2.84
N GLN A 170 -7.73 -3.80 -2.79
CA GLN A 170 -8.63 -2.77 -2.28
C GLN A 170 -9.79 -2.54 -3.25
N ALA A 171 -9.51 -2.45 -4.56
CA ALA A 171 -10.54 -2.27 -5.58
C ALA A 171 -11.58 -3.40 -5.55
N LEU A 172 -11.11 -4.64 -5.41
CA LEU A 172 -11.95 -5.83 -5.30
C LEU A 172 -12.74 -5.84 -4.00
N THR A 173 -12.10 -5.52 -2.88
CA THR A 173 -12.78 -5.51 -1.56
C THR A 173 -13.89 -4.47 -1.52
N ASN A 174 -13.66 -3.27 -2.05
CA ASN A 174 -14.70 -2.24 -2.19
C ASN A 174 -15.86 -2.75 -3.05
N PHE A 175 -15.56 -3.42 -4.17
CA PHE A 175 -16.57 -3.98 -5.06
C PHE A 175 -17.38 -5.11 -4.41
N LEU A 176 -16.75 -5.98 -3.63
CA LEU A 176 -17.40 -7.10 -2.95
C LEU A 176 -18.24 -6.63 -1.76
N ARG A 177 -17.74 -5.67 -0.97
CA ARG A 177 -18.46 -5.12 0.19
C ARG A 177 -19.55 -4.12 -0.19
N LYS A 178 -19.52 -3.57 -1.41
CA LYS A 178 -20.37 -2.46 -1.86
C LYS A 178 -20.31 -1.25 -0.91
N SER A 179 -19.15 -1.03 -0.31
CA SER A 179 -18.87 0.06 0.63
C SER A 179 -17.39 0.42 0.56
N THR A 180 -17.10 1.71 0.77
CA THR A 180 -15.76 2.25 0.92
C THR A 180 -15.43 2.64 2.37
N ASP A 181 -16.27 2.22 3.33
CA ASP A 181 -16.05 2.52 4.74
C ASP A 181 -14.77 1.87 5.26
N GLY A 182 -14.01 2.62 6.06
CA GLY A 182 -12.74 2.16 6.64
C GLY A 182 -11.49 2.52 5.84
N PHE A 183 -11.61 3.27 4.74
CA PHE A 183 -10.48 3.77 3.96
C PHE A 183 -10.56 5.29 3.75
N SER A 184 -9.41 5.97 3.79
CA SER A 184 -9.34 7.44 3.75
C SER A 184 -9.37 7.97 2.31
N ILE A 185 -10.51 8.55 1.91
CA ILE A 185 -10.64 9.20 0.59
C ILE A 185 -9.68 10.39 0.45
N GLY A 186 -9.37 11.11 1.53
CA GLY A 186 -8.38 12.18 1.49
C GLY A 186 -6.98 11.69 1.10
N GLY A 187 -6.62 10.45 1.50
CA GLY A 187 -5.39 9.80 1.05
C GLY A 187 -5.37 9.54 -0.45
N VAL A 188 -6.51 9.09 -1.03
CA VAL A 188 -6.66 8.91 -2.49
C VAL A 188 -6.48 10.21 -3.24
N LEU A 189 -7.09 11.30 -2.78
CA LEU A 189 -7.01 12.59 -3.46
C LEU A 189 -5.57 13.12 -3.50
N LEU A 190 -4.81 12.90 -2.41
CA LEU A 190 -3.39 13.22 -2.36
C LEU A 190 -2.56 12.28 -3.25
N ASP A 191 -2.87 10.98 -3.30
CA ASP A 191 -2.20 10.01 -4.17
C ASP A 191 -2.41 10.36 -5.66
N PHE A 192 -3.65 10.70 -6.01
CA PHE A 192 -4.04 11.16 -7.35
C PHE A 192 -3.31 12.43 -7.75
N SER A 193 -3.31 13.45 -6.87
CA SER A 193 -2.63 14.72 -7.12
C SER A 193 -1.14 14.50 -7.34
N GLY A 194 -0.50 13.68 -6.50
CA GLY A 194 0.89 13.30 -6.68
C GLY A 194 1.14 12.57 -8.01
N GLY A 195 0.26 11.64 -8.41
CA GLY A 195 0.34 10.97 -9.70
C GLY A 195 0.25 11.92 -10.89
N VAL A 196 -0.68 12.88 -10.85
CA VAL A 196 -0.85 13.92 -11.89
C VAL A 196 0.37 14.83 -11.96
N PHE A 197 0.88 15.31 -10.83
CA PHE A 197 2.08 16.14 -10.80
C PHE A 197 3.31 15.38 -11.30
N ASN A 198 3.45 14.10 -10.96
CA ASN A 198 4.56 13.24 -11.39
C ASN A 198 4.58 13.05 -12.90
N TYR A 199 3.41 12.77 -13.49
CA TYR A 199 3.27 12.63 -14.94
C TYR A 199 3.50 13.96 -15.67
N SER A 200 2.94 15.05 -15.13
CA SER A 200 3.09 16.40 -15.67
C SER A 200 4.56 16.85 -15.65
N GLN A 201 5.31 16.52 -14.59
CA GLN A 201 6.75 16.76 -14.52
C GLN A 201 7.47 16.11 -15.71
N MET A 202 7.14 14.86 -16.04
CA MET A 202 7.75 14.18 -17.19
C MET A 202 7.35 14.80 -18.54
N ALA A 203 6.10 15.23 -18.67
CA ALA A 203 5.60 15.93 -19.84
C ALA A 203 6.35 17.25 -20.07
N VAL A 204 6.54 18.06 -19.03
CA VAL A 204 7.26 19.35 -19.12
C VAL A 204 8.68 19.19 -19.63
N GLN A 205 9.44 18.22 -19.12
CA GLN A 205 10.78 17.95 -19.63
C GLN A 205 10.75 17.50 -21.10
N SER A 206 9.79 16.65 -21.48
CA SER A 206 9.69 16.17 -22.86
C SER A 206 9.34 17.29 -23.84
N ILE A 207 8.50 18.24 -23.41
CA ILE A 207 8.16 19.45 -24.15
C ILE A 207 9.39 20.35 -24.32
N ASP A 208 10.16 20.60 -23.25
CA ASP A 208 11.37 21.42 -23.32
C ASP A 208 12.40 20.82 -24.28
N GLN A 209 12.60 19.50 -24.23
CA GLN A 209 13.60 18.81 -25.06
C GLN A 209 13.13 18.49 -26.48
N GLY A 210 11.84 18.67 -26.79
CA GLY A 210 11.24 18.19 -28.04
C GLY A 210 11.42 16.67 -28.25
N SER A 211 11.49 15.91 -27.16
CA SER A 211 11.91 14.50 -27.17
C SER A 211 11.07 13.67 -26.18
N TRP A 212 10.61 12.51 -26.62
CA TRP A 212 9.87 11.55 -25.79
C TRP A 212 10.77 10.59 -25.02
N VAL A 213 12.10 10.71 -25.16
CA VAL A 213 13.07 9.83 -24.50
C VAL A 213 12.90 9.84 -22.98
N ASN A 214 12.46 10.94 -22.37
CA ASN A 214 12.19 10.98 -20.94
C ASN A 214 11.17 9.90 -20.51
N PHE A 215 10.11 9.69 -21.31
CA PHE A 215 9.10 8.67 -21.04
C PHE A 215 9.64 7.24 -21.20
N SER A 216 10.39 6.96 -22.28
CA SER A 216 11.00 5.64 -22.50
C SER A 216 12.21 5.36 -21.59
N GLY A 217 12.90 6.42 -21.18
CA GLY A 217 14.09 6.37 -20.33
C GLY A 217 13.76 6.06 -18.88
N ASN A 218 12.54 6.37 -18.43
CA ASN A 218 12.04 6.05 -17.10
C ASN A 218 10.60 5.53 -17.15
N VAL A 219 10.41 4.38 -17.83
CA VAL A 219 9.10 3.73 -17.99
C VAL A 219 8.42 3.48 -16.65
N GLY A 220 9.14 3.12 -15.60
CA GLY A 220 8.49 2.86 -14.31
C GLY A 220 7.99 4.11 -13.59
N LYS A 221 8.56 5.30 -13.82
CA LYS A 221 7.96 6.55 -13.31
C LYS A 221 6.66 6.84 -14.06
N VAL A 222 6.63 6.60 -15.37
CA VAL A 222 5.41 6.71 -16.21
C VAL A 222 4.33 5.75 -15.71
N LEU A 223 4.66 4.46 -15.65
CA LEU A 223 3.72 3.41 -15.21
C LEU A 223 3.26 3.62 -13.77
N LEU A 224 4.15 4.06 -12.86
CA LEU A 224 3.77 4.43 -11.50
C LEU A 224 2.67 5.50 -11.52
N SER A 225 2.86 6.61 -12.23
CA SER A 225 1.83 7.65 -12.32
C SER A 225 0.54 7.17 -12.97
N LEU A 226 0.61 6.43 -14.08
CA LEU A 226 -0.59 5.97 -14.80
C LEU A 226 -1.41 4.98 -13.97
N VAL A 227 -0.75 4.01 -13.33
CA VAL A 227 -1.40 3.03 -12.46
C VAL A 227 -2.04 3.72 -11.26
N THR A 228 -1.33 4.64 -10.61
CA THR A 228 -1.86 5.43 -9.49
C THR A 228 -3.09 6.24 -9.91
N ILE A 229 -2.99 7.05 -10.96
CA ILE A 229 -4.11 7.85 -11.48
C ILE A 229 -5.32 6.97 -11.80
N PHE A 230 -5.11 5.84 -12.48
CA PHE A 230 -6.18 4.91 -12.83
C PHE A 230 -6.91 4.34 -11.60
N TYR A 231 -6.16 3.80 -10.63
CA TYR A 231 -6.77 3.22 -9.44
C TYR A 231 -7.41 4.28 -8.54
N ASP A 232 -6.83 5.47 -8.45
CA ASP A 232 -7.42 6.55 -7.67
C ASP A 232 -8.72 7.06 -8.29
N LEU A 233 -8.80 7.19 -9.61
CA LEU A 233 -10.07 7.45 -10.32
C LEU A 233 -11.09 6.35 -10.05
N LEU A 234 -10.68 5.09 -10.07
CA LEU A 234 -11.54 3.97 -9.72
C LEU A 234 -12.05 4.08 -8.27
N PHE A 235 -11.20 4.42 -7.31
CA PHE A 235 -11.59 4.58 -5.91
C PHE A 235 -12.50 5.78 -5.69
N MET A 236 -12.21 6.91 -6.34
CA MET A 236 -13.09 8.09 -6.33
C MET A 236 -14.46 7.76 -6.92
N PHE A 237 -14.50 7.02 -8.02
CA PHE A 237 -15.74 6.56 -8.62
C PHE A 237 -16.51 5.60 -7.69
N GLN A 238 -15.82 4.65 -7.06
CA GLN A 238 -16.41 3.76 -6.07
C GLN A 238 -16.98 4.54 -4.87
N HIS A 239 -16.27 5.55 -4.38
CA HIS A 239 -16.64 6.29 -3.17
C HIS A 239 -17.75 7.32 -3.41
N TYR A 240 -17.64 8.12 -4.47
CA TYR A 240 -18.57 9.23 -4.73
C TYR A 240 -19.77 8.84 -5.59
N VAL A 241 -19.64 7.82 -6.45
CA VAL A 241 -20.69 7.46 -7.42
C VAL A 241 -21.37 6.14 -7.08
N LEU A 242 -20.61 5.05 -6.91
CA LEU A 242 -21.21 3.72 -6.73
C LEU A 242 -21.70 3.45 -5.30
N TYR A 243 -20.88 3.83 -4.31
CA TYR A 243 -21.14 3.56 -2.89
C TYR A 243 -21.11 4.85 -2.07
N PRO A 244 -21.89 5.89 -2.44
CA PRO A 244 -21.95 7.11 -1.66
C PRO A 244 -22.42 6.75 -0.25
N GLY A 245 -21.60 7.11 0.74
CA GLY A 245 -21.96 6.90 2.15
C GLY A 245 -23.35 7.49 2.40
N LYS A 246 -24.24 6.72 3.04
CA LYS A 246 -25.50 7.28 3.52
C LYS A 246 -25.13 8.47 4.40
N LYS A 247 -25.45 9.69 3.97
CA LYS A 247 -25.40 10.87 4.85
C LYS A 247 -26.10 10.44 6.14
N ALA A 248 -25.43 10.58 7.28
CA ALA A 248 -26.06 10.43 8.58
C ALA A 248 -27.11 11.56 8.73
N GLY A 249 -28.25 11.37 8.08
CA GLY A 249 -29.43 12.21 8.11
C GLY A 249 -30.58 11.33 8.57
N ALA A 250 -31.08 11.67 9.75
CA ALA A 250 -32.10 10.99 10.54
C ALA A 250 -31.62 9.65 11.16
N TRP A 251 -31.11 9.73 12.40
CA TRP A 251 -31.51 8.72 13.37
C TRP A 251 -33.05 8.72 13.38
N PRO A 252 -33.72 7.58 13.10
CA PRO A 252 -35.08 7.43 13.59
C PRO A 252 -34.97 7.61 15.11
N LYS A 253 -35.77 8.50 15.69
CA LYS A 253 -35.91 8.57 17.15
C LYS A 253 -36.08 7.13 17.63
N ALA A 254 -35.09 6.62 18.36
CA ALA A 254 -35.15 5.30 18.92
C ALA A 254 -36.39 5.28 19.82
N ASN A 255 -37.39 4.51 19.43
CA ASN A 255 -38.55 4.30 20.26
C ASN A 255 -38.04 3.58 21.52
N GLU A 256 -38.14 4.28 22.63
CA GLU A 256 -37.66 3.88 23.95
C GLU A 256 -38.47 2.70 24.46
N LYS A 257 -38.18 1.49 23.96
CA LYS A 257 -38.83 0.26 24.44
C LYS A 257 -38.08 -1.02 24.10
N THR A 258 -36.75 -1.03 24.12
CA THR A 258 -35.98 -2.29 24.22
C THR A 258 -34.60 -2.07 24.82
N ARG A 259 -34.54 -1.78 26.12
CA ARG A 259 -33.35 -2.06 26.93
C ARG A 259 -33.75 -3.12 27.96
N GLN A 260 -33.64 -4.39 27.58
CA GLN A 260 -33.41 -5.44 28.55
C GLN A 260 -31.93 -5.83 28.45
N PRO A 261 -31.15 -5.76 29.54
CA PRO A 261 -29.77 -6.18 29.53
C PRO A 261 -29.71 -7.71 29.38
N LEU A 262 -28.87 -8.19 28.45
CA LEU A 262 -28.45 -9.59 28.36
C LEU A 262 -27.66 -9.95 29.62
N ILE A 263 -28.37 -10.31 30.68
CA ILE A 263 -27.83 -11.04 31.81
C ILE A 263 -28.01 -12.53 31.48
N CYS A 264 -26.92 -13.21 31.19
CA CYS A 264 -26.87 -14.67 31.24
C CYS A 264 -26.98 -15.10 32.72
N PRO A 265 -27.99 -15.86 33.15
CA PRO A 265 -27.93 -16.54 34.43
C PRO A 265 -27.22 -17.89 34.21
N SER A 266 -25.97 -17.96 34.65
CA SER A 266 -25.37 -19.24 35.02
C SER A 266 -26.03 -19.77 36.30
N SER A 267 -26.22 -21.08 36.35
CA SER A 267 -26.77 -21.93 37.43
C SER A 267 -28.30 -21.98 37.53
N ILE A 268 -28.86 -23.13 37.14
CA ILE A 268 -29.68 -24.01 38.00
C ILE A 268 -29.82 -25.35 37.25
N ASP A 269 -29.28 -26.40 37.87
CA ASP A 269 -29.52 -27.80 37.57
C ASP A 269 -31.02 -28.11 37.51
N VAL A 270 -31.52 -28.59 36.37
CA VAL A 270 -32.78 -29.33 36.28
C VAL A 270 -32.63 -30.47 35.28
N THR A 271 -32.03 -31.57 35.76
CA THR A 271 -32.33 -32.91 35.27
C THR A 271 -32.40 -33.85 36.46
N ASP A 272 -33.44 -33.69 37.29
CA ASP A 272 -33.82 -34.73 38.26
C ASP A 272 -35.33 -34.77 38.60
N GLN A 273 -36.17 -34.19 37.74
CA GLN A 273 -37.63 -34.26 37.86
C GLN A 273 -38.33 -35.11 36.80
N GLN A 274 -37.59 -35.75 35.87
CA GLN A 274 -38.15 -36.77 34.96
C GLN A 274 -37.90 -38.21 35.41
N ILE A 275 -37.20 -38.46 36.53
CA ILE A 275 -36.98 -39.83 37.06
C ILE A 275 -37.93 -40.18 38.23
N LYS A 276 -38.64 -39.20 38.82
CA LYS A 276 -39.64 -39.48 39.89
C LYS A 276 -41.04 -39.88 39.40
N GLY A 277 -41.31 -39.79 38.10
CA GLY A 277 -42.55 -40.29 37.49
C GLY A 277 -42.55 -41.79 37.14
N LEU A 278 -41.36 -42.40 37.05
CA LEU A 278 -41.19 -43.81 36.65
C LEU A 278 -40.87 -44.76 37.81
N LYS A 279 -40.71 -44.25 39.04
CA LYS A 279 -40.46 -45.06 40.25
C LYS A 279 -41.66 -45.19 41.19
N LYS A 280 -42.84 -44.70 40.78
CA LYS A 280 -44.10 -44.81 41.56
C LYS A 280 -45.08 -45.85 40.97
N SER A 281 -44.62 -46.68 40.04
CA SER A 281 -45.41 -47.72 39.36
C SER A 281 -44.91 -49.15 39.62
N SER A 282 -43.98 -49.36 40.56
CA SER A 282 -43.38 -50.66 40.83
C SER A 282 -43.58 -51.20 42.25
N ASP A 283 -44.50 -50.61 43.03
CA ASP A 283 -44.90 -51.14 44.34
C ASP A 283 -46.43 -51.12 44.44
N LEU A 284 -47.07 -52.15 43.88
CA LEU A 284 -48.42 -52.57 44.29
C LEU A 284 -48.50 -54.10 44.34
N SER A 285 -48.23 -54.61 45.55
CA SER A 285 -48.81 -55.79 46.22
C SER A 285 -48.99 -57.11 45.44
N LEU A 286 -48.18 -58.11 45.84
CA LEU A 286 -48.54 -59.52 45.88
C LEU A 286 -49.57 -59.79 47.00
N PRO A 287 -50.61 -60.60 46.78
CA PRO A 287 -51.45 -61.14 47.86
C PRO A 287 -50.82 -62.39 48.50
N GLN A 288 -50.90 -62.50 49.83
CA GLN A 288 -50.66 -63.74 50.58
C GLN A 288 -51.94 -64.60 50.68
N GLU A 289 -51.74 -65.92 50.55
CA GLU A 289 -52.46 -67.11 51.07
C GLU A 289 -54.00 -67.20 50.95
N VAL A 290 -54.50 -68.24 50.25
CA VAL A 290 -54.84 -69.60 50.75
C VAL A 290 -54.67 -70.61 49.60
#